data_AF-A0AAV1NY51-F1
#
_entry.id   AF-A0AAV1NY51-F1
#
_cell.length_a   1.000
_cell.length_b   1.000
_cell.length_c   1.000
_cell.angle_alpha   90.00
_cell.angle_beta   90.00
_cell.angle_gamma   90.00
#
_symmetry.space_group_name_H-M   'P 1'
#
loop_
_entity.id
_entity.type
_entity.pdbx_description
1 polymer ?
#
loop_
_entity_poly.entity_id
_entity_poly.type
_entity_poly.pdbx_seq_one_letter_code
_entity_poly.pdbx_strand_id
1 'polypeptide(L)'
;MGKSLGSENGHLDLFVRFLHGLSLESNHSVLGGLLGRPENSPDIIQRVINNLKEMNTEYFSPDRSINIFHCLMEMNDRSVHQEIQEFLKSENRSETELSVIHCSALAYMLQMSEEVLDELDLKKYNTSYEGQQRLIPAMRNCRKARLTHCGLSDTECEVVASALKANPSHLRELDLSYNTLSDSDIKLLCAGLESLNCRLETLRLCGCSLSKIGCASLASALTSNPSHLRELDLSYNNLQSSDVKLLRDLKESSDCRLEVLRLEDCSLPGISCASLSALRSNPSHLRLLSLRENKLQDSDVELLCGFLKSPDCRLEALGLGGCSMSDISCTSLVSALKSNPSHLRVLNLSENKLQESDVELLRDFLKSPDCRLKTLLLNGCSLTEISCASLVSAMKVNPSHLRALFLNNNKLQDTGVELLCDFLKDPHCKLEVLRW
;
A
#
# COMPACT_ATOMS: atom_id res chain seq x y z
N MET A 1 -22.30 19.21 33.06
CA MET A 1 -22.38 18.23 31.96
C MET A 1 -23.20 18.71 30.78
N GLY A 2 -24.51 19.00 30.91
CA GLY A 2 -25.33 19.38 29.73
C GLY A 2 -24.79 20.51 28.85
N LYS A 3 -24.12 21.52 29.44
CA LYS A 3 -23.49 22.61 28.67
C LYS A 3 -22.17 22.22 27.98
N SER A 4 -21.43 21.22 28.47
CA SER A 4 -20.23 20.74 27.77
C SER A 4 -20.59 19.92 26.54
N LEU A 5 -21.74 19.22 26.56
CA LEU A 5 -22.25 18.48 25.41
C LEU A 5 -22.47 19.36 24.16
N GLY A 6 -22.81 20.65 24.35
CA GLY A 6 -22.95 21.62 23.26
C GLY A 6 -21.64 22.20 22.73
N SER A 7 -20.48 21.81 23.26
CA SER A 7 -19.16 22.21 22.74
C SER A 7 -18.71 21.24 21.66
N GLU A 8 -18.49 21.74 20.43
CA GLU A 8 -18.11 20.93 19.26
C GLU A 8 -16.75 20.24 19.39
N ASN A 9 -15.80 20.87 20.10
CA ASN A 9 -14.39 20.46 20.16
C ASN A 9 -13.97 19.90 21.54
N GLY A 10 -14.92 19.69 22.44
CA GLY A 10 -14.65 19.07 23.75
C GLY A 10 -13.73 19.87 24.68
N HIS A 11 -13.46 21.15 24.41
CA HIS A 11 -12.61 21.97 25.28
C HIS A 11 -13.18 22.11 26.70
N LEU A 12 -14.50 22.13 26.82
CA LEU A 12 -15.18 22.11 28.11
C LEU A 12 -15.07 20.76 28.82
N ASP A 13 -14.67 19.68 28.13
CA ASP A 13 -14.51 18.35 28.72
C ASP A 13 -13.26 18.29 29.60
N LEU A 14 -12.20 19.04 29.27
CA LEU A 14 -11.04 19.20 30.16
C LEU A 14 -11.41 19.91 31.46
N PHE A 15 -12.28 20.92 31.38
CA PHE A 15 -12.79 21.62 32.56
C PHE A 15 -13.70 20.70 33.40
N VAL A 16 -14.53 19.90 32.74
CA VAL A 16 -15.36 18.88 33.40
C VAL A 16 -14.49 17.80 34.05
N ARG A 17 -13.44 17.32 33.38
CA ARG A 17 -12.43 16.40 33.92
C ARG A 17 -11.77 16.97 35.17
N PHE A 18 -11.34 18.23 35.12
CA PHE A 18 -10.79 18.93 36.28
C PHE A 18 -11.78 18.98 37.45
N LEU A 19 -13.04 19.37 37.20
CA LEU A 19 -14.08 19.42 38.23
C LEU A 19 -14.38 18.04 38.84
N HIS A 20 -14.41 16.97 38.02
CA HIS A 20 -14.56 15.61 38.52
C HIS A 20 -13.35 15.15 39.33
N GLY A 21 -12.14 15.52 38.89
CA GLY A 21 -10.92 15.30 39.65
C GLY A 21 -11.01 15.89 41.05
N LEU A 22 -11.55 17.11 41.20
CA LEU A 22 -11.75 17.73 42.52
C LEU A 22 -12.68 16.92 43.43
N SER A 23 -13.66 16.20 42.88
CA SER A 23 -14.62 15.37 43.63
C SER A 23 -14.05 14.04 44.12
N LEU A 24 -12.84 13.65 43.69
CA LEU A 24 -12.21 12.41 44.14
C LEU A 24 -11.76 12.50 45.59
N GLU A 25 -11.94 11.40 46.35
CA GLU A 25 -11.58 11.34 47.77
C GLU A 25 -10.09 11.65 48.01
N SER A 26 -9.21 11.19 47.11
CA SER A 26 -7.78 11.49 47.11
C SER A 26 -7.51 12.99 47.04
N ASN A 27 -8.19 13.73 46.16
CA ASN A 27 -8.03 15.18 46.01
C ASN A 27 -8.74 15.96 47.11
N HIS A 28 -9.84 15.44 47.67
CA HIS A 28 -10.48 16.01 48.85
C HIS A 28 -9.61 15.97 50.09
N SER A 29 -8.82 14.91 50.29
CA SER A 29 -7.88 14.84 51.40
C SER A 29 -6.84 15.97 51.37
N VAL A 30 -6.51 16.46 50.17
CA VAL A 30 -5.51 17.52 49.94
C VAL A 30 -6.16 18.91 49.88
N LEU A 31 -7.34 19.04 49.25
CA LEU A 31 -8.00 20.31 48.95
C LEU A 31 -9.19 20.64 49.87
N GLY A 32 -9.55 19.75 50.80
CA GLY A 32 -10.74 19.87 51.65
C GLY A 32 -10.74 21.08 52.61
N GLY A 33 -9.60 21.72 52.82
CA GLY A 33 -9.52 23.00 53.54
C GLY A 33 -9.87 24.23 52.69
N LEU A 34 -9.76 24.12 51.36
CA LEU A 34 -10.06 25.19 50.39
C LEU A 34 -11.45 25.04 49.79
N LEU A 35 -11.88 23.80 49.55
CA LEU A 35 -13.18 23.43 49.01
C LEU A 35 -14.01 22.93 50.20
N GLY A 36 -14.87 23.77 50.77
CA GLY A 36 -15.70 23.40 51.93
C GLY A 36 -16.37 22.04 51.74
N ARG A 37 -16.51 21.24 52.82
CA ARG A 37 -16.95 19.83 52.78
C ARG A 37 -18.14 19.63 51.83
N PRO A 38 -17.95 19.03 50.65
CA PRO A 38 -19.07 18.59 49.84
C PRO A 38 -19.55 17.22 50.35
N GLU A 39 -20.86 16.99 50.29
CA GLU A 39 -21.46 15.67 50.45
C GLU A 39 -21.12 14.83 49.20
N ASN A 40 -19.88 14.33 49.09
CA ASN A 40 -19.54 13.36 48.06
C ASN A 40 -19.91 11.96 48.54
N SER A 41 -21.13 11.51 48.24
CA SER A 41 -21.49 10.11 48.44
C SER A 41 -20.95 9.25 47.29
N PRO A 42 -20.58 7.97 47.55
CA PRO A 42 -20.27 7.00 46.50
C PRO A 42 -21.34 6.93 45.39
N ASP A 43 -22.62 7.16 45.75
CA ASP A 43 -23.74 7.20 44.81
C ASP A 43 -23.62 8.32 43.77
N ILE A 44 -23.11 9.49 44.16
CA ILE A 44 -22.91 10.62 43.24
C ILE A 44 -21.78 10.29 42.25
N ILE A 45 -20.68 9.71 42.74
CA ILE A 45 -19.55 9.28 41.91
C ILE A 45 -20.01 8.22 40.90
N GLN A 46 -20.78 7.22 41.36
CA GLN A 46 -21.31 6.18 40.48
C GLN A 46 -22.28 6.74 39.45
N ARG A 47 -23.13 7.70 39.83
CA ARG A 47 -24.03 8.39 38.90
C ARG A 47 -23.26 9.18 37.84
N VAL A 48 -22.17 9.84 38.22
CA VAL A 48 -21.28 10.52 37.26
C VAL A 48 -20.65 9.53 36.29
N ILE A 49 -20.13 8.40 36.77
CA ILE A 49 -19.57 7.33 35.92
C ILE A 49 -20.61 6.83 34.93
N ASN A 50 -21.83 6.54 35.39
CA ASN A 50 -22.91 6.09 34.54
C ASN A 50 -23.26 7.14 33.47
N ASN A 51 -23.33 8.42 33.84
CA ASN A 51 -23.55 9.50 32.88
C ASN A 51 -22.40 9.60 31.86
N LEU A 52 -21.14 9.45 32.27
CA LEU A 52 -19.98 9.43 31.36
C LEU A 52 -20.06 8.27 30.35
N LYS A 53 -20.51 7.09 30.81
CA LYS A 53 -20.72 5.91 29.97
C LYS A 53 -21.91 6.07 29.02
N GLU A 54 -23.00 6.72 29.46
CA GLU A 54 -24.14 7.06 28.59
C GLU A 54 -23.75 8.12 27.54
N MET A 55 -22.94 9.12 27.92
CA MET A 55 -22.35 10.09 26.97
C MET A 55 -21.38 9.46 25.97
N ASN A 56 -21.19 8.15 25.99
CA ASN A 56 -20.37 7.45 25.03
C ASN A 56 -21.19 6.84 23.86
N THR A 57 -22.51 6.99 23.88
CA THR A 57 -23.40 6.38 22.87
C THR A 57 -23.87 7.35 21.77
N GLU A 58 -23.56 8.64 21.87
CA GLU A 58 -23.86 9.65 20.84
C GLU A 58 -22.59 9.99 20.02
N TYR A 59 -22.76 10.46 18.77
CA TYR A 59 -21.66 10.83 17.87
C TYR A 59 -20.89 12.06 18.41
N PHE A 60 -19.65 11.87 18.87
CA PHE A 60 -18.80 12.94 19.44
C PHE A 60 -17.37 12.91 18.89
N SER A 61 -16.57 13.97 19.08
CA SER A 61 -15.19 14.03 18.57
C SER A 61 -14.24 12.99 19.20
N PRO A 62 -13.14 12.60 18.50
CA PRO A 62 -12.08 11.75 19.04
C PRO A 62 -11.53 12.24 20.39
N ASP A 63 -11.31 13.55 20.53
CA ASP A 63 -10.80 14.16 21.75
C ASP A 63 -11.75 13.97 22.93
N ARG A 64 -13.07 14.04 22.70
CA ARG A 64 -14.06 13.77 23.74
C ARG A 64 -13.98 12.33 24.22
N SER A 65 -13.87 11.35 23.31
CA SER A 65 -13.73 9.94 23.68
C SER A 65 -12.47 9.69 24.50
N ILE A 66 -11.34 10.31 24.14
CA ILE A 66 -10.08 10.21 24.89
C ILE A 66 -10.22 10.87 26.28
N ASN A 67 -10.86 12.04 26.36
CA ASN A 67 -11.11 12.72 27.62
C ASN A 67 -12.02 11.91 28.55
N ILE A 68 -13.09 11.31 28.03
CA ILE A 68 -13.97 10.41 28.80
C ILE A 68 -13.19 9.20 29.29
N PHE A 69 -12.37 8.57 28.44
CA PHE A 69 -11.51 7.46 28.84
C PHE A 69 -10.58 7.84 30.00
N HIS A 70 -9.95 9.03 29.94
CA HIS A 70 -9.14 9.52 31.05
C HIS A 70 -9.94 9.80 32.32
N CYS A 71 -11.13 10.42 32.21
CA CYS A 71 -12.01 10.65 33.36
C CYS A 71 -12.35 9.32 34.05
N LEU A 72 -12.73 8.29 33.29
CA LEU A 72 -13.04 6.97 33.84
C LEU A 72 -11.83 6.39 34.60
N MET A 73 -10.64 6.44 33.98
CA MET A 73 -9.40 5.98 34.61
C MET A 73 -9.06 6.74 35.90
N GLU A 74 -9.23 8.06 35.93
CA GLU A 74 -9.01 8.91 37.12
C GLU A 74 -10.04 8.64 38.21
N MET A 75 -11.27 8.30 37.84
CA MET A 75 -12.34 7.88 38.75
C MET A 75 -12.22 6.41 39.20
N ASN A 76 -11.09 5.75 38.92
CA ASN A 76 -10.83 4.33 39.18
C ASN A 76 -11.75 3.34 38.46
N ASP A 77 -12.52 3.78 37.46
CA ASP A 77 -13.24 2.89 36.54
C ASP A 77 -12.30 2.49 35.40
N ARG A 78 -11.75 1.28 35.49
CA ARG A 78 -10.77 0.74 34.54
C ARG A 78 -11.40 -0.17 33.47
N SER A 79 -12.73 -0.18 33.33
CA SER A 79 -13.41 -1.19 32.51
C SER A 79 -12.94 -1.16 31.04
N VAL A 80 -12.98 0.01 30.41
CA VAL A 80 -12.54 0.20 29.01
C VAL A 80 -11.07 -0.20 28.83
N HIS A 81 -10.20 0.13 29.79
CA HIS A 81 -8.79 -0.26 29.72
C HIS A 81 -8.61 -1.78 29.84
N GLN A 82 -9.33 -2.43 30.76
CA GLN A 82 -9.29 -3.88 30.94
C GLN A 82 -9.82 -4.60 29.70
N GLU A 83 -10.94 -4.15 29.15
CA GLU A 83 -11.53 -4.67 27.91
C GLU A 83 -10.55 -4.57 26.73
N ILE A 84 -9.84 -3.43 26.59
CA ILE A 84 -8.78 -3.28 25.57
C ILE A 84 -7.61 -4.25 25.83
N GLN A 85 -7.18 -4.42 27.07
CA GLN A 85 -6.06 -5.32 27.41
C GLN A 85 -6.43 -6.79 27.16
N GLU A 86 -7.66 -7.19 27.46
CA GLU A 86 -8.19 -8.51 27.14
C GLU A 86 -8.28 -8.72 25.63
N PHE A 87 -8.79 -7.71 24.90
CA PHE A 87 -8.80 -7.72 23.43
C PHE A 87 -7.39 -7.90 22.84
N LEU A 88 -6.39 -7.17 23.34
CA LEU A 88 -5.02 -7.27 22.86
C LEU A 88 -4.38 -8.64 23.16
N LYS A 89 -4.80 -9.33 24.23
CA LYS A 89 -4.33 -10.68 24.58
C LYS A 89 -5.09 -11.80 23.86
N SER A 90 -6.28 -11.51 23.35
CA SER A 90 -7.11 -12.50 22.65
C SER A 90 -6.45 -12.93 21.33
N GLU A 91 -6.47 -14.24 21.06
CA GLU A 91 -6.10 -14.80 19.76
C GLU A 91 -7.18 -14.49 18.70
N ASN A 92 -8.45 -14.32 19.11
CA ASN A 92 -9.61 -14.11 18.25
C ASN A 92 -10.05 -12.63 18.22
N ARG A 93 -9.15 -11.71 17.87
CA ARG A 93 -9.45 -10.25 17.82
C ARG A 93 -10.58 -9.86 16.86
N SER A 94 -10.88 -10.69 15.87
CA SER A 94 -11.95 -10.42 14.90
C SER A 94 -13.37 -10.67 15.44
N GLU A 95 -13.52 -11.40 16.54
CA GLU A 95 -14.85 -11.77 17.09
C GLU A 95 -15.39 -10.72 18.05
N THR A 96 -14.51 -9.99 18.74
CA THR A 96 -14.89 -8.93 19.68
C THR A 96 -15.09 -7.62 18.95
N GLU A 97 -16.33 -7.12 18.94
CA GLU A 97 -16.64 -5.79 18.41
C GLU A 97 -16.11 -4.70 19.34
N LEU A 98 -15.25 -3.82 18.82
CA LEU A 98 -14.79 -2.63 19.52
C LEU A 98 -15.74 -1.48 19.24
N SER A 99 -16.17 -0.80 20.30
CA SER A 99 -16.89 0.46 20.15
C SER A 99 -15.96 1.63 19.83
N VAL A 100 -16.53 2.79 19.50
CA VAL A 100 -15.77 3.99 19.11
C VAL A 100 -14.83 4.47 20.22
N ILE A 101 -15.23 4.38 21.51
CA ILE A 101 -14.31 4.71 22.62
C ILE A 101 -13.17 3.73 22.74
N HIS A 102 -13.43 2.44 22.51
CA HIS A 102 -12.38 1.43 22.55
C HIS A 102 -11.34 1.76 21.49
N CYS A 103 -11.78 2.13 20.29
CA CYS A 103 -10.91 2.53 19.20
C CYS A 103 -10.11 3.80 19.54
N SER A 104 -10.75 4.85 20.06
CA SER A 104 -10.07 6.09 20.48
C SER A 104 -9.05 5.86 21.61
N ALA A 105 -9.43 5.11 22.64
CA ALA A 105 -8.56 4.78 23.76
C ALA A 105 -7.41 3.87 23.34
N LEU A 106 -7.67 2.87 22.49
CA LEU A 106 -6.65 2.00 21.93
C LEU A 106 -5.67 2.79 21.06
N ALA A 107 -6.15 3.70 20.22
CA ALA A 107 -5.30 4.53 19.39
C ALA A 107 -4.35 5.40 20.22
N TYR A 108 -4.89 6.01 21.29
CA TYR A 108 -4.11 6.76 22.25
C TYR A 108 -3.06 5.87 22.95
N MET A 109 -3.47 4.70 23.46
CA MET A 109 -2.57 3.76 24.13
C MET A 109 -1.43 3.29 23.22
N LEU A 110 -1.73 2.98 21.96
CA LEU A 110 -0.71 2.58 20.97
C LEU A 110 0.23 3.74 20.63
N GLN A 111 -0.30 4.95 20.48
CA GLN A 111 0.50 6.14 20.19
C GLN A 111 1.45 6.49 21.33
N MET A 112 1.05 6.27 22.58
CA MET A 112 1.84 6.56 23.79
C MET A 112 2.73 5.38 24.23
N SER A 113 2.65 4.24 23.55
CA SER A 113 3.44 3.05 23.87
C SER A 113 4.93 3.29 23.62
N GLU A 114 5.79 2.79 24.53
CA GLU A 114 7.24 2.74 24.29
C GLU A 114 7.59 1.73 23.17
N GLU A 115 6.77 0.69 23.02
CA GLU A 115 6.92 -0.31 21.97
C GLU A 115 6.28 0.18 20.67
N VAL A 116 7.07 0.18 19.59
CA VAL A 116 6.63 0.51 18.24
C VAL A 116 5.87 -0.68 17.66
N LEU A 117 4.63 -0.45 17.23
CA LEU A 117 3.79 -1.48 16.61
C LEU A 117 4.33 -1.86 15.21
N ASP A 118 4.45 -3.16 14.93
CA ASP A 118 4.96 -3.59 13.62
C ASP A 118 3.98 -3.28 12.48
N GLU A 119 2.68 -3.54 12.67
CA GLU A 119 1.64 -3.28 11.67
C GLU A 119 0.33 -2.84 12.32
N LEU A 120 -0.20 -1.71 11.85
CA LEU A 120 -1.57 -1.27 12.07
C LEU A 120 -2.40 -1.58 10.81
N ASP A 121 -3.22 -2.62 10.87
CA ASP A 121 -4.17 -2.97 9.81
C ASP A 121 -5.59 -2.77 10.33
N LEU A 122 -6.26 -1.73 9.83
CA LEU A 122 -7.60 -1.35 10.30
C LEU A 122 -8.65 -2.42 10.01
N LYS A 123 -8.43 -3.30 9.02
CA LYS A 123 -9.38 -4.38 8.70
C LYS A 123 -9.27 -5.57 9.65
N LYS A 124 -8.25 -5.63 10.51
CA LYS A 124 -8.14 -6.62 11.59
C LYS A 124 -8.96 -6.27 12.83
N TYR A 125 -9.51 -5.06 12.91
CA TYR A 125 -10.34 -4.62 14.03
C TYR A 125 -11.81 -4.70 13.64
N ASN A 126 -12.58 -5.51 14.36
CA ASN A 126 -14.03 -5.57 14.20
C ASN A 126 -14.65 -4.32 14.87
N THR A 127 -14.95 -3.30 14.09
CA THR A 127 -15.53 -2.04 14.55
C THR A 127 -16.27 -1.34 13.41
N SER A 128 -17.12 -0.38 13.74
CA SER A 128 -17.70 0.55 12.78
C SER A 128 -16.63 1.31 11.99
N TYR A 129 -17.04 1.88 10.85
CA TYR A 129 -16.17 2.70 10.01
C TYR A 129 -15.58 3.91 10.76
N GLU A 130 -16.39 4.57 11.58
CA GLU A 130 -15.91 5.65 12.45
C GLU A 130 -14.85 5.13 13.44
N GLY A 131 -15.06 3.95 14.04
CA GLY A 131 -14.05 3.34 14.90
C GLY A 131 -12.75 3.01 14.16
N GLN A 132 -12.80 2.60 12.89
CA GLN A 132 -11.59 2.47 12.05
C GLN A 132 -10.87 3.81 11.93
N GLN A 133 -11.60 4.91 11.68
CA GLN A 133 -11.01 6.25 11.61
C GLN A 133 -10.40 6.67 12.95
N ARG A 134 -11.02 6.32 14.10
CA ARG A 134 -10.46 6.59 15.43
C ARG A 134 -9.11 5.93 15.69
N LEU A 135 -8.79 4.84 14.98
CA LEU A 135 -7.53 4.11 15.11
C LEU A 135 -6.38 4.73 14.31
N ILE A 136 -6.65 5.59 13.32
CA ILE A 136 -5.64 6.18 12.43
C ILE A 136 -4.50 6.86 13.21
N PRO A 137 -4.72 7.65 14.27
CA PRO A 137 -3.64 8.29 15.02
C PRO A 137 -2.58 7.32 15.60
N ALA A 138 -2.92 6.04 15.78
CA ALA A 138 -1.98 5.01 16.23
C ALA A 138 -0.83 4.80 15.25
N MET A 139 -1.01 5.14 13.96
CA MET A 139 0.03 4.98 12.93
C MET A 139 1.30 5.78 13.22
N ARG A 140 1.20 6.82 14.06
CA ARG A 140 2.35 7.62 14.51
C ARG A 140 3.41 6.77 15.22
N ASN A 141 3.01 5.65 15.81
CA ASN A 141 3.90 4.73 16.51
C ASN A 141 3.91 3.32 15.89
N CYS A 142 3.80 3.22 14.55
CA CYS A 142 3.92 1.95 13.86
C CYS A 142 4.95 1.96 12.72
N ARG A 143 5.38 0.77 12.29
CA ARG A 143 6.25 0.59 11.10
C ARG A 143 5.45 0.48 9.81
N LYS A 144 4.27 -0.14 9.85
CA LYS A 144 3.39 -0.32 8.70
C LYS A 144 1.96 0.10 9.03
N ALA A 145 1.32 0.86 8.14
CA ALA A 145 -0.08 1.25 8.27
C ALA A 145 -0.85 0.86 7.02
N ARG A 146 -1.91 0.05 7.19
CA ARG A 146 -2.88 -0.31 6.16
C ARG A 146 -4.22 0.35 6.46
N LEU A 147 -4.48 1.43 5.74
CA LEU A 147 -5.68 2.26 5.85
C LEU A 147 -6.55 2.10 4.58
N THR A 148 -6.57 0.89 4.02
CA THR A 148 -7.26 0.58 2.75
C THR A 148 -8.77 0.68 2.91
N HIS A 149 -9.44 1.42 2.03
CA HIS A 149 -10.90 1.56 2.03
C HIS A 149 -11.47 1.96 3.41
N CYS A 150 -10.89 2.99 4.01
CA CYS A 150 -11.27 3.58 5.29
C CYS A 150 -11.94 4.96 5.13
N GLY A 151 -12.21 5.34 3.86
CA GLY A 151 -12.58 6.66 3.33
C GLY A 151 -12.27 7.81 4.28
N LEU A 152 -11.00 8.16 4.19
CA LEU A 152 -10.38 9.30 4.81
C LEU A 152 -11.05 10.58 4.34
N SER A 153 -11.34 11.48 5.27
CA SER A 153 -11.62 12.88 4.96
C SER A 153 -10.36 13.73 5.15
N ASP A 154 -10.47 15.03 4.87
CA ASP A 154 -9.39 16.01 5.06
C ASP A 154 -8.78 15.91 6.47
N THR A 155 -9.59 15.68 7.52
CA THR A 155 -9.09 15.55 8.91
C THR A 155 -8.20 14.33 9.11
N GLU A 156 -8.57 13.18 8.53
CA GLU A 156 -7.74 11.98 8.62
C GLU A 156 -6.48 12.12 7.78
N CYS A 157 -6.55 12.81 6.63
CA CYS A 157 -5.38 13.13 5.80
C CYS A 157 -4.39 14.06 6.52
N GLU A 158 -4.87 15.02 7.31
CA GLU A 158 -4.01 15.83 8.18
C GLU A 158 -3.30 14.99 9.24
N VAL A 159 -3.99 14.01 9.85
CA VAL A 159 -3.39 13.08 10.81
C VAL A 159 -2.30 12.23 10.14
N VAL A 160 -2.57 11.70 8.94
CA VAL A 160 -1.58 10.94 8.14
C VAL A 160 -0.36 11.81 7.83
N ALA A 161 -0.56 13.05 7.37
CA ALA A 161 0.52 13.98 7.09
C ALA A 161 1.34 14.33 8.33
N SER A 162 0.68 14.49 9.48
CA SER A 162 1.32 14.73 10.78
C SER A 162 2.17 13.54 11.23
N ALA A 163 1.68 12.32 11.03
CA ALA A 163 2.44 11.10 11.33
C ALA A 163 3.71 10.97 10.47
N LEU A 164 3.64 11.34 9.18
CA LEU A 164 4.81 11.37 8.30
C LEU A 164 5.86 12.41 8.73
N LYS A 165 5.41 13.55 9.28
CA LYS A 165 6.27 14.63 9.80
C LYS A 165 6.88 14.34 11.18
N ALA A 166 6.38 13.31 11.87
CA ALA A 166 6.76 13.02 13.25
C ALA A 166 8.27 12.79 13.40
N ASN A 167 8.81 13.15 14.56
CA ASN A 167 10.21 12.91 14.90
C ASN A 167 10.32 12.21 16.27
N PRO A 168 10.78 10.95 16.31
CA PRO A 168 11.16 10.11 15.16
C PRO A 168 9.93 9.67 14.34
N SER A 169 10.13 9.42 13.05
CA SER A 169 9.14 8.71 12.21
C SER A 169 9.52 7.24 12.12
N HIS A 170 8.66 6.38 12.70
CA HIS A 170 8.82 4.93 12.62
C HIS A 170 8.19 4.32 11.36
N LEU A 171 7.27 5.04 10.72
CA LEU A 171 6.52 4.55 9.57
C LEU A 171 7.46 4.31 8.38
N ARG A 172 7.37 3.12 7.79
CA ARG A 172 8.13 2.66 6.62
C ARG A 172 7.21 2.25 5.48
N GLU A 173 6.03 1.72 5.78
CA GLU A 173 5.04 1.36 4.76
C GLU A 173 3.69 2.01 5.05
N LEU A 174 3.11 2.64 4.04
CA LEU A 174 1.79 3.26 4.10
C LEU A 174 0.96 2.81 2.90
N ASP A 175 -0.18 2.21 3.19
CA ASP A 175 -1.16 1.77 2.21
C ASP A 175 -2.48 2.53 2.43
N LEU A 176 -2.80 3.43 1.50
CA LEU A 176 -4.05 4.22 1.48
C LEU A 176 -4.96 3.76 0.34
N SER A 177 -4.76 2.56 -0.20
CA SER A 177 -5.46 2.12 -1.41
C SER A 177 -6.98 2.13 -1.24
N TYR A 178 -7.70 2.38 -2.34
CA TYR A 178 -9.16 2.40 -2.42
C TYR A 178 -9.84 3.40 -1.48
N ASN A 179 -9.16 4.51 -1.17
CA ASN A 179 -9.75 5.72 -0.60
C ASN A 179 -9.91 6.77 -1.70
N THR A 180 -11.07 7.39 -1.82
CA THR A 180 -11.25 8.51 -2.76
C THR A 180 -10.59 9.76 -2.18
N LEU A 181 -9.39 10.10 -2.65
CA LEU A 181 -8.62 11.24 -2.17
C LEU A 181 -8.82 12.44 -3.09
N SER A 182 -9.21 13.57 -2.53
CA SER A 182 -9.29 14.84 -3.25
C SER A 182 -7.90 15.45 -3.50
N ASP A 183 -7.82 16.51 -4.30
CA ASP A 183 -6.55 17.21 -4.51
C ASP A 183 -6.02 17.88 -3.23
N SER A 184 -6.88 18.28 -2.29
CA SER A 184 -6.46 18.79 -0.97
C SER A 184 -5.85 17.68 -0.13
N ASP A 185 -6.47 16.50 -0.11
CA ASP A 185 -5.95 15.32 0.61
C ASP A 185 -4.56 14.92 0.12
N ILE A 186 -4.37 14.86 -1.20
CA ILE A 186 -3.08 14.53 -1.79
C ILE A 186 -2.03 15.60 -1.46
N LYS A 187 -2.39 16.89 -1.45
CA LYS A 187 -1.46 17.96 -1.04
C LYS A 187 -1.06 17.84 0.43
N LEU A 188 -1.99 17.49 1.31
CA LEU A 188 -1.69 17.24 2.72
C LEU A 188 -0.69 16.08 2.87
N LEU A 189 -0.97 14.96 2.19
CA LEU A 189 -0.07 13.81 2.15
C LEU A 189 1.32 14.20 1.62
N CYS A 190 1.38 14.97 0.53
CA CYS A 190 2.62 15.47 -0.07
C CYS A 190 3.42 16.33 0.91
N ALA A 191 2.77 17.24 1.63
CA ALA A 191 3.44 18.02 2.67
C ALA A 191 4.05 17.14 3.78
N GLY A 192 3.47 15.96 4.03
CA GLY A 192 4.03 14.93 4.90
C GLY A 192 5.28 14.27 4.32
N LEU A 193 5.22 13.86 3.05
CA LEU A 193 6.32 13.25 2.30
C LEU A 193 7.51 14.20 2.12
N GLU A 194 7.25 15.50 1.98
CA GLU A 194 8.25 16.58 1.88
C GLU A 194 8.99 16.86 3.20
N SER A 195 8.61 16.20 4.30
CA SER A 195 9.31 16.36 5.56
C SER A 195 10.68 15.68 5.54
N LEU A 196 11.72 16.37 6.04
CA LEU A 196 13.03 15.77 6.30
C LEU A 196 12.99 14.62 7.32
N ASN A 197 11.93 14.56 8.12
CA ASN A 197 11.71 13.47 9.08
C ASN A 197 11.00 12.26 8.45
N CYS A 198 10.44 12.41 7.25
CA CYS A 198 9.76 11.33 6.57
C CYS A 198 10.78 10.24 6.21
N ARG A 199 10.47 9.00 6.61
CA ARG A 199 11.31 7.83 6.35
C ARG A 199 10.55 6.74 5.59
N LEU A 200 9.45 7.13 4.93
CA LEU A 200 8.59 6.20 4.23
C LEU A 200 9.34 5.54 3.07
N GLU A 201 9.30 4.21 3.01
CA GLU A 201 9.97 3.38 2.01
C GLU A 201 8.98 2.82 0.99
N THR A 202 7.72 2.60 1.39
CA THR A 202 6.64 2.10 0.53
C THR A 202 5.38 2.95 0.66
N LEU A 203 4.85 3.37 -0.49
CA LEU A 203 3.59 4.10 -0.58
C LEU A 203 2.68 3.41 -1.60
N ARG A 204 1.48 3.03 -1.17
CA ARG A 204 0.43 2.48 -2.03
C ARG A 204 -0.77 3.43 -2.05
N LEU A 205 -1.08 3.92 -3.24
CA LEU A 205 -2.22 4.79 -3.55
C LEU A 205 -3.09 4.12 -4.63
N CYS A 206 -3.23 2.80 -4.58
CA CYS A 206 -3.95 2.06 -5.59
C CYS A 206 -5.44 2.42 -5.56
N GLY A 207 -6.06 2.80 -6.70
CA GLY A 207 -7.49 3.11 -6.75
C GLY A 207 -7.89 4.34 -5.93
N CYS A 208 -7.04 5.36 -5.86
CA CYS A 208 -7.24 6.56 -5.03
C CYS A 208 -7.88 7.75 -5.74
N SER A 209 -8.33 7.58 -7.00
CA SER A 209 -8.88 8.65 -7.84
C SER A 209 -7.92 9.82 -8.08
N LEU A 210 -6.63 9.52 -8.23
CA LEU A 210 -5.60 10.56 -8.44
C LEU A 210 -5.90 11.41 -9.68
N SER A 211 -5.99 12.72 -9.48
CA SER A 211 -6.08 13.69 -10.56
C SER A 211 -4.69 14.09 -11.08
N LYS A 212 -4.66 14.86 -12.17
CA LYS A 212 -3.46 15.54 -12.66
C LYS A 212 -2.76 16.40 -11.59
N ILE A 213 -3.53 17.14 -10.80
CA ILE A 213 -3.00 18.04 -9.77
C ILE A 213 -2.40 17.20 -8.64
N GLY A 214 -3.09 16.13 -8.24
CA GLY A 214 -2.58 15.15 -7.29
C GLY A 214 -1.26 14.52 -7.75
N CYS A 215 -1.19 14.06 -9.00
CA CYS A 215 0.04 13.49 -9.56
C CYS A 215 1.20 14.50 -9.60
N ALA A 216 0.94 15.75 -10.03
CA ALA A 216 1.97 16.79 -10.03
C ALA A 216 2.47 17.12 -8.60
N SER A 217 1.57 17.12 -7.62
CA SER A 217 1.94 17.34 -6.22
C SER A 217 2.79 16.19 -5.67
N LEU A 218 2.39 14.95 -5.96
CA LEU A 218 3.15 13.77 -5.56
C LEU A 218 4.55 13.74 -6.20
N ALA A 219 4.64 14.09 -7.48
CA ALA A 219 5.92 14.21 -8.17
C ALA A 219 6.84 15.24 -7.51
N SER A 220 6.31 16.43 -7.20
CA SER A 220 7.03 17.46 -6.46
C SER A 220 7.51 16.93 -5.11
N ALA A 221 6.66 16.25 -4.35
CA ALA A 221 7.02 15.72 -3.04
C ALA A 221 8.12 14.65 -3.10
N LEU A 222 8.09 13.78 -4.09
CA LEU A 222 9.07 12.72 -4.27
C LEU A 222 10.43 13.20 -4.80
N THR A 223 10.49 14.43 -5.32
CA THR A 223 11.71 15.04 -5.89
C THR A 223 12.34 16.10 -5.02
N SER A 224 11.60 16.66 -4.06
CA SER A 224 12.01 17.81 -3.24
C SER A 224 12.93 17.46 -2.07
N ASN A 225 13.07 16.18 -1.71
CA ASN A 225 14.04 15.69 -0.72
C ASN A 225 14.65 14.36 -1.17
N PRO A 226 15.79 13.93 -0.60
CA PRO A 226 16.25 12.55 -0.74
C PRO A 226 15.18 11.61 -0.22
N SER A 227 14.36 11.14 -1.16
CA SER A 227 13.24 10.30 -0.83
C SER A 227 13.78 8.96 -0.36
N HIS A 228 13.32 8.51 0.80
CA HIS A 228 13.53 7.15 1.26
C HIS A 228 12.65 6.15 0.51
N LEU A 229 11.72 6.64 -0.33
CA LEU A 229 10.77 5.82 -1.04
C LEU A 229 11.47 4.93 -2.07
N ARG A 230 11.25 3.63 -1.92
CA ARG A 230 11.73 2.56 -2.81
C ARG A 230 10.60 1.94 -3.60
N GLU A 231 9.39 1.91 -3.04
CA GLU A 231 8.22 1.32 -3.70
C GLU A 231 7.07 2.31 -3.80
N LEU A 232 6.55 2.44 -5.02
CA LEU A 232 5.37 3.24 -5.32
C LEU A 232 4.37 2.41 -6.14
N ASP A 233 3.15 2.34 -5.63
CA ASP A 233 2.03 1.70 -6.32
C ASP A 233 0.91 2.71 -6.57
N LEU A 234 0.69 3.04 -7.85
CA LEU A 234 -0.39 3.92 -8.31
C LEU A 234 -1.43 3.16 -9.15
N SER A 235 -1.47 1.84 -9.06
CA SER A 235 -2.37 1.00 -9.88
C SER A 235 -3.84 1.39 -9.71
N TYR A 236 -4.68 1.09 -10.68
CA TYR A 236 -6.13 1.37 -10.68
C TYR A 236 -6.50 2.86 -10.53
N ASN A 237 -5.57 3.78 -10.83
CA ASN A 237 -5.88 5.21 -10.96
C ASN A 237 -5.99 5.59 -12.43
N ASN A 238 -6.95 6.43 -12.79
CA ASN A 238 -7.10 6.90 -14.16
C ASN A 238 -6.07 8.00 -14.52
N LEU A 239 -4.83 7.61 -14.75
CA LEU A 239 -3.73 8.51 -15.08
C LEU A 239 -3.86 8.97 -16.53
N GLN A 240 -3.96 10.27 -16.77
CA GLN A 240 -4.05 10.85 -18.10
C GLN A 240 -2.66 11.14 -18.69
N SER A 241 -2.59 11.37 -20.01
CA SER A 241 -1.34 11.72 -20.70
C SER A 241 -0.70 13.04 -20.22
N SER A 242 -1.43 13.89 -19.50
CA SER A 242 -0.86 15.06 -18.85
C SER A 242 -0.11 14.75 -17.55
N ASP A 243 -0.28 13.55 -17.02
CA ASP A 243 0.23 13.10 -15.72
C ASP A 243 1.61 12.45 -15.88
N VAL A 244 2.07 12.33 -17.14
CA VAL A 244 3.45 12.08 -17.60
C VAL A 244 4.49 12.94 -16.86
N LYS A 245 4.07 14.13 -16.39
CA LYS A 245 4.94 15.01 -15.61
C LYS A 245 5.48 14.29 -14.37
N LEU A 246 4.71 13.42 -13.72
CA LEU A 246 5.19 12.67 -12.55
C LEU A 246 6.41 11.81 -12.86
N LEU A 247 6.35 11.00 -13.92
CA LEU A 247 7.46 10.12 -14.29
C LEU A 247 8.67 10.91 -14.80
N ARG A 248 8.44 12.06 -15.45
CA ARG A 248 9.50 12.97 -15.89
C ARG A 248 10.19 13.66 -14.71
N ASP A 249 9.43 14.20 -13.78
CA ASP A 249 9.98 14.88 -12.61
C ASP A 249 10.78 13.89 -11.75
N LEU A 250 10.26 12.67 -11.57
CA LEU A 250 11.00 11.59 -10.90
C LEU A 250 12.32 11.26 -11.60
N LYS A 251 12.38 11.35 -12.94
CA LYS A 251 13.60 11.15 -13.73
C LYS A 251 14.63 12.24 -13.52
N GLU A 252 14.21 13.49 -13.40
CA GLU A 252 15.13 14.63 -13.28
C GLU A 252 15.75 14.73 -11.88
N SER A 253 15.22 14.02 -10.89
CA SER A 253 15.77 13.96 -9.54
C SER A 253 16.87 12.91 -9.40
N SER A 254 18.10 13.38 -9.16
CA SER A 254 19.26 12.52 -8.83
C SER A 254 19.11 11.76 -7.51
N ASP A 255 18.17 12.19 -6.67
CA ASP A 255 17.97 11.64 -5.33
C ASP A 255 16.83 10.61 -5.27
N CYS A 256 16.13 10.37 -6.39
CA CYS A 256 15.11 9.35 -6.48
C CYS A 256 15.73 7.95 -6.41
N ARG A 257 15.31 7.16 -5.41
CA ARG A 257 15.80 5.79 -5.17
C ARG A 257 14.73 4.72 -5.43
N LEU A 258 13.76 5.05 -6.27
CA LEU A 258 12.63 4.17 -6.53
C LEU A 258 13.11 2.88 -7.21
N GLU A 259 12.94 1.76 -6.53
CA GLU A 259 13.29 0.42 -7.00
C GLU A 259 12.11 -0.28 -7.67
N VAL A 260 10.89 0.13 -7.30
CA VAL A 260 9.69 -0.61 -7.59
C VAL A 260 8.57 0.37 -7.96
N LEU A 261 8.05 0.22 -9.18
CA LEU A 261 6.94 1.03 -9.69
C LEU A 261 5.83 0.13 -10.24
N ARG A 262 4.60 0.30 -9.73
CA ARG A 262 3.39 -0.35 -10.24
C ARG A 262 2.42 0.69 -10.76
N LEU A 263 1.99 0.50 -11.99
CA LEU A 263 1.01 1.31 -12.70
C LEU A 263 0.00 0.38 -13.37
N GLU A 264 -0.53 -0.62 -12.66
CA GLU A 264 -1.46 -1.61 -13.25
C GLU A 264 -2.84 -0.99 -13.45
N ASP A 265 -3.51 -1.28 -14.58
CA ASP A 265 -4.85 -0.75 -14.93
C ASP A 265 -5.00 0.77 -14.65
N CYS A 266 -4.00 1.54 -15.09
CA CYS A 266 -3.99 2.98 -14.88
C CYS A 266 -4.78 3.75 -15.95
N SER A 267 -5.59 3.04 -16.77
CA SER A 267 -6.24 3.58 -17.96
C SER A 267 -5.28 4.49 -18.71
N LEU A 268 -4.28 3.90 -19.36
CA LEU A 268 -3.25 4.63 -20.13
C LEU A 268 -3.60 4.83 -21.64
N PRO A 269 -4.82 5.22 -22.08
CA PRO A 269 -5.10 5.30 -23.51
C PRO A 269 -4.33 6.49 -24.12
N GLY A 270 -3.45 6.20 -25.06
CA GLY A 270 -2.68 7.23 -25.75
C GLY A 270 -1.69 7.96 -24.84
N ILE A 271 -1.16 7.27 -23.82
CA ILE A 271 -0.01 7.74 -23.04
C ILE A 271 1.25 7.55 -23.88
N SER A 272 1.26 8.38 -24.93
CA SER A 272 2.34 9.24 -25.37
C SER A 272 3.66 8.77 -24.81
N CYS A 273 4.44 8.30 -25.75
CA CYS A 273 5.88 8.24 -25.81
C CYS A 273 6.71 8.97 -24.73
N ALA A 274 6.23 10.11 -24.22
CA ALA A 274 6.83 10.89 -23.15
C ALA A 274 6.87 10.22 -21.76
N SER A 275 5.90 9.39 -21.35
CA SER A 275 5.91 8.74 -20.01
C SER A 275 6.97 7.65 -19.90
N LEU A 276 6.98 6.70 -20.83
CA LEU A 276 7.94 5.59 -20.83
C LEU A 276 9.35 6.07 -21.22
N SER A 277 9.47 7.10 -22.06
CA SER A 277 10.77 7.72 -22.32
C SER A 277 11.36 8.43 -21.10
N ALA A 278 10.55 8.78 -20.09
CA ALA A 278 11.09 9.29 -18.84
C ALA A 278 11.92 8.22 -18.11
N LEU A 279 11.52 6.95 -18.20
CA LEU A 279 12.27 5.82 -17.62
C LEU A 279 13.65 5.62 -18.26
N ARG A 280 13.87 6.10 -19.49
CA ARG A 280 15.12 5.95 -20.25
C ARG A 280 16.38 6.46 -19.54
N SER A 281 16.26 7.47 -18.67
CA SER A 281 17.42 8.12 -18.01
C SER A 281 17.42 8.07 -16.49
N ASN A 282 16.44 7.41 -15.86
CA ASN A 282 16.45 7.12 -14.41
C ASN A 282 16.73 5.63 -14.05
N PRO A 283 17.60 4.88 -14.76
CA PRO A 283 17.59 3.41 -14.73
C PRO A 283 18.46 2.77 -13.63
N SER A 284 19.23 3.52 -12.83
CA SER A 284 20.21 2.89 -11.92
C SER A 284 19.57 2.14 -10.75
N HIS A 285 18.34 2.50 -10.35
CA HIS A 285 17.67 1.94 -9.18
C HIS A 285 16.43 1.13 -9.49
N LEU A 286 15.71 1.38 -10.60
CA LEU A 286 14.47 0.67 -10.89
C LEU A 286 14.73 -0.81 -11.24
N ARG A 287 14.20 -1.71 -10.42
CA ARG A 287 14.33 -3.18 -10.55
C ARG A 287 13.02 -3.85 -10.94
N LEU A 288 11.87 -3.27 -10.60
CA LEU A 288 10.56 -3.79 -10.96
C LEU A 288 9.67 -2.72 -11.57
N LEU A 289 9.12 -3.03 -12.74
CA LEU A 289 8.10 -2.24 -13.41
C LEU A 289 6.92 -3.14 -13.76
N SER A 290 5.73 -2.80 -13.27
CA SER A 290 4.48 -3.45 -13.67
C SER A 290 3.58 -2.45 -14.37
N LEU A 291 3.22 -2.76 -15.62
CA LEU A 291 2.29 -2.02 -16.47
C LEU A 291 1.07 -2.89 -16.83
N ARG A 292 0.78 -3.92 -16.03
CA ARG A 292 -0.26 -4.90 -16.34
C ARG A 292 -1.63 -4.25 -16.54
N GLU A 293 -2.49 -4.89 -17.33
CA GLU A 293 -3.86 -4.47 -17.62
C GLU A 293 -3.98 -3.06 -18.26
N ASN A 294 -2.88 -2.52 -18.79
CA ASN A 294 -2.92 -1.29 -19.58
C ASN A 294 -2.91 -1.59 -21.06
N LYS A 295 -3.85 -1.02 -21.82
CA LYS A 295 -3.88 -1.15 -23.28
C LYS A 295 -2.77 -0.33 -23.93
N LEU A 296 -1.61 -0.95 -24.12
CA LEU A 296 -0.43 -0.32 -24.75
C LEU A 296 -0.54 -0.40 -26.27
N GLN A 297 -0.20 0.68 -26.96
CA GLN A 297 0.01 0.68 -28.41
C GLN A 297 1.43 0.20 -28.74
N ASP A 298 1.66 -0.20 -29.99
CA ASP A 298 3.00 -0.64 -30.44
C ASP A 298 4.09 0.43 -30.21
N SER A 299 3.74 1.71 -30.37
CA SER A 299 4.65 2.83 -30.10
C SER A 299 5.06 2.93 -28.62
N ASP A 300 4.16 2.55 -27.71
CA ASP A 300 4.43 2.59 -26.26
C ASP A 300 5.39 1.46 -25.89
N VAL A 301 5.16 0.27 -26.45
CA VAL A 301 6.04 -0.89 -26.31
C VAL A 301 7.41 -0.61 -26.93
N GLU A 302 7.48 0.03 -28.10
CA GLU A 302 8.76 0.39 -28.75
C GLU A 302 9.62 1.29 -27.85
N LEU A 303 9.01 2.19 -27.09
CA LEU A 303 9.74 3.08 -26.19
C LEU A 303 10.16 2.40 -24.89
N LEU A 304 9.31 1.53 -24.34
CA LEU A 304 9.74 0.62 -23.28
C LEU A 304 10.92 -0.23 -23.75
N CYS A 305 10.89 -0.72 -25.00
CA CYS A 305 11.99 -1.43 -25.61
C CYS A 305 13.24 -0.55 -25.71
N GLY A 306 13.11 0.72 -26.09
CA GLY A 306 14.20 1.70 -26.06
C GLY A 306 14.83 1.85 -24.67
N PHE A 307 14.04 1.76 -23.60
CA PHE A 307 14.54 1.71 -22.21
C PHE A 307 15.25 0.39 -21.90
N LEU A 308 14.68 -0.77 -22.27
CA LEU A 308 15.28 -2.08 -22.05
C LEU A 308 16.62 -2.26 -22.80
N LYS A 309 16.75 -1.66 -23.99
CA LYS A 309 17.97 -1.63 -24.80
C LYS A 309 19.09 -0.78 -24.18
N SER A 310 18.76 0.10 -23.23
CA SER A 310 19.76 0.95 -22.58
C SER A 310 20.74 0.10 -21.76
N PRO A 311 22.07 0.28 -21.89
CA PRO A 311 23.05 -0.50 -21.12
C PRO A 311 22.95 -0.26 -19.61
N ASP A 312 22.37 0.87 -19.20
CA ASP A 312 22.17 1.23 -17.79
C ASP A 312 20.90 0.61 -17.19
N CYS A 313 20.07 -0.06 -18.00
CA CYS A 313 18.84 -0.68 -17.52
C CYS A 313 19.13 -1.85 -16.57
N ARG A 314 18.69 -1.72 -15.31
CA ARG A 314 18.85 -2.75 -14.27
C ARG A 314 17.56 -3.49 -13.91
N LEU A 315 16.56 -3.42 -14.80
CA LEU A 315 15.26 -4.02 -14.54
C LEU A 315 15.38 -5.55 -14.39
N GLU A 316 14.86 -6.08 -13.29
CA GLU A 316 14.86 -7.51 -12.97
C GLU A 316 13.48 -8.15 -13.16
N ALA A 317 12.41 -7.36 -13.07
CA ALA A 317 11.05 -7.83 -13.26
C ALA A 317 10.24 -6.86 -14.11
N LEU A 318 9.58 -7.40 -15.13
CA LEU A 318 8.72 -6.65 -16.05
C LEU A 318 7.35 -7.34 -16.15
N GLY A 319 6.31 -6.58 -15.80
CA GLY A 319 4.91 -6.99 -15.95
C GLY A 319 4.25 -6.28 -17.12
N LEU A 320 3.87 -7.06 -18.14
CA LEU A 320 3.13 -6.61 -19.34
C LEU A 320 1.89 -7.49 -19.59
N GLY A 321 1.39 -8.15 -18.55
CA GLY A 321 0.20 -9.00 -18.69
C GLY A 321 -1.06 -8.19 -18.96
N GLY A 322 -1.94 -8.63 -19.86
CA GLY A 322 -3.18 -7.91 -20.20
C GLY A 322 -2.94 -6.63 -21.00
N CYS A 323 -1.76 -6.46 -21.62
CA CYS A 323 -1.37 -5.21 -22.26
C CYS A 323 -1.83 -5.02 -23.71
N SER A 324 -2.59 -5.96 -24.28
CA SER A 324 -2.98 -5.98 -25.70
C SER A 324 -1.77 -6.08 -26.65
N MET A 325 -0.74 -6.85 -26.27
CA MET A 325 0.46 -7.05 -27.09
C MET A 325 0.11 -7.59 -28.49
N SER A 326 0.58 -6.90 -29.53
CA SER A 326 0.57 -7.37 -30.92
C SER A 326 1.85 -8.13 -31.28
N ASP A 327 1.88 -8.76 -32.46
CA ASP A 327 3.08 -9.39 -33.03
C ASP A 327 4.25 -8.39 -33.17
N ILE A 328 3.95 -7.12 -33.51
CA ILE A 328 4.96 -6.05 -33.65
C ILE A 328 5.54 -5.71 -32.27
N SER A 329 4.66 -5.57 -31.28
CA SER A 329 5.04 -5.34 -29.88
C SER A 329 5.89 -6.49 -29.32
N CYS A 330 5.48 -7.74 -29.57
CA CYS A 330 6.22 -8.91 -29.12
C CYS A 330 7.60 -8.99 -29.78
N THR A 331 7.67 -8.79 -31.10
CA THR A 331 8.93 -8.73 -31.85
C THR A 331 9.88 -7.68 -31.30
N SER A 332 9.37 -6.48 -31.02
CA SER A 332 10.14 -5.37 -30.46
C SER A 332 10.68 -5.70 -29.06
N LEU A 333 9.84 -6.29 -28.21
CA LEU A 333 10.21 -6.71 -26.86
C LEU A 333 11.30 -7.77 -26.88
N VAL A 334 11.12 -8.85 -27.66
CA VAL A 334 12.13 -9.91 -27.78
C VAL A 334 13.45 -9.37 -28.33
N SER A 335 13.40 -8.48 -29.32
CA SER A 335 14.59 -7.80 -29.86
C SER A 335 15.33 -7.00 -28.78
N ALA A 336 14.59 -6.26 -27.94
CA ALA A 336 15.16 -5.51 -26.83
C ALA A 336 15.83 -6.43 -25.79
N LEU A 337 15.15 -7.51 -25.39
CA LEU A 337 15.67 -8.48 -24.43
C LEU A 337 16.92 -9.23 -24.92
N LYS A 338 17.05 -9.44 -26.24
CA LYS A 338 18.27 -10.01 -26.86
C LYS A 338 19.43 -9.02 -26.90
N SER A 339 19.15 -7.74 -27.15
CA SER A 339 20.18 -6.72 -27.38
C SER A 339 20.92 -6.27 -26.10
N ASN A 340 20.24 -6.31 -24.97
CA ASN A 340 20.85 -6.09 -23.66
C ASN A 340 20.59 -7.36 -22.86
N PRO A 341 21.61 -8.25 -22.68
CA PRO A 341 21.55 -9.48 -21.89
C PRO A 341 21.03 -9.20 -20.47
N SER A 342 19.70 -9.13 -20.39
CA SER A 342 19.04 -8.27 -19.44
C SER A 342 19.26 -8.76 -18.01
N HIS A 343 19.28 -7.83 -17.06
CA HIS A 343 19.11 -8.16 -15.65
C HIS A 343 17.76 -8.84 -15.37
N LEU A 344 16.88 -8.94 -16.39
CA LEU A 344 15.54 -9.45 -16.31
C LEU A 344 15.53 -10.94 -15.94
N ARG A 345 14.94 -11.21 -14.78
CA ARG A 345 14.72 -12.53 -14.20
C ARG A 345 13.27 -12.93 -14.26
N VAL A 346 12.35 -11.97 -14.29
CA VAL A 346 10.90 -12.22 -14.31
C VAL A 346 10.26 -11.44 -15.46
N LEU A 347 9.54 -12.17 -16.30
CA LEU A 347 8.74 -11.61 -17.38
C LEU A 347 7.32 -12.15 -17.29
N ASN A 348 6.35 -11.26 -17.15
CA ASN A 348 4.94 -11.60 -17.16
C ASN A 348 4.28 -11.04 -18.43
N LEU A 349 3.86 -11.94 -19.33
CA LEU A 349 3.09 -11.64 -20.53
C LEU A 349 1.68 -12.27 -20.48
N SER A 350 1.23 -12.73 -19.31
CA SER A 350 -0.07 -13.37 -19.12
C SER A 350 -1.22 -12.52 -19.68
N GLU A 351 -2.33 -13.12 -20.09
CA GLU A 351 -3.51 -12.43 -20.61
C GLU A 351 -3.25 -11.58 -21.87
N ASN A 352 -2.17 -11.87 -22.61
CA ASN A 352 -1.97 -11.37 -23.98
C ASN A 352 -2.21 -12.49 -24.99
N LYS A 353 -2.91 -12.20 -26.08
CA LYS A 353 -3.16 -13.16 -27.15
C LYS A 353 -1.91 -13.32 -28.02
N LEU A 354 -1.01 -14.21 -27.62
CA LEU A 354 0.22 -14.49 -28.35
C LEU A 354 -0.07 -15.45 -29.51
N GLN A 355 0.42 -15.11 -30.70
CA GLN A 355 0.41 -16.02 -31.85
C GLN A 355 1.53 -17.05 -31.73
N GLU A 356 1.47 -18.12 -32.52
CA GLU A 356 2.56 -19.11 -32.56
C GLU A 356 3.90 -18.46 -32.95
N SER A 357 3.90 -17.47 -33.85
CA SER A 357 5.09 -16.69 -34.21
C SER A 357 5.72 -15.94 -33.03
N ASP A 358 4.90 -15.45 -32.09
CA ASP A 358 5.40 -14.79 -30.87
C ASP A 358 6.08 -15.79 -29.93
N VAL A 359 5.51 -17.00 -29.83
CA VAL A 359 6.09 -18.09 -29.03
C VAL A 359 7.40 -18.58 -29.65
N GLU A 360 7.50 -18.63 -30.97
CA GLU A 360 8.75 -18.93 -31.69
C GLU A 360 9.85 -17.89 -31.36
N LEU A 361 9.50 -16.61 -31.31
CA LEU A 361 10.43 -15.55 -30.90
C LEU A 361 10.88 -15.71 -29.45
N LEU A 362 9.96 -16.01 -28.54
CA LEU A 362 10.26 -16.29 -27.13
C LEU A 362 11.14 -17.54 -26.99
N ARG A 363 10.86 -18.61 -27.72
CA ARG A 363 11.70 -19.82 -27.76
C ARG A 363 13.13 -19.47 -28.17
N ASP A 364 13.29 -18.69 -29.24
CA ASP A 364 14.62 -18.33 -29.73
C ASP A 364 15.37 -17.43 -28.73
N PHE A 365 14.65 -16.59 -27.99
CA PHE A 365 15.23 -15.85 -26.87
C PHE A 365 15.65 -16.77 -25.71
N LEU A 366 14.82 -17.71 -25.31
CA LEU A 366 15.11 -18.66 -24.22
C LEU A 366 16.30 -19.59 -24.55
N LYS A 367 16.52 -19.90 -25.83
CA LYS A 367 17.70 -20.65 -26.31
C LYS A 367 18.99 -19.84 -26.30
N SER A 368 18.89 -18.51 -26.22
CA SER A 368 20.07 -17.64 -26.21
C SER A 368 20.92 -17.91 -24.96
N PRO A 369 22.25 -18.06 -25.09
CA PRO A 369 23.14 -18.22 -23.94
C PRO A 369 23.14 -17.01 -22.99
N ASP A 370 22.69 -15.86 -23.50
CA ASP A 370 22.59 -14.60 -22.77
C ASP A 370 21.28 -14.45 -21.99
N CYS A 371 20.32 -15.36 -22.16
CA CYS A 371 19.03 -15.30 -21.47
C CYS A 371 19.18 -15.59 -19.98
N ARG A 372 18.81 -14.65 -19.11
CA ARG A 372 18.89 -14.80 -17.64
C ARG A 372 17.54 -15.02 -16.97
N LEU A 373 16.49 -15.23 -17.77
CA LEU A 373 15.13 -15.34 -17.29
C LEU A 373 14.98 -16.57 -16.39
N LYS A 374 14.43 -16.37 -15.18
CA LYS A 374 14.13 -17.42 -14.20
C LYS A 374 12.64 -17.73 -14.15
N THR A 375 11.80 -16.74 -14.35
CA THR A 375 10.35 -16.87 -14.27
C THR A 375 9.71 -16.30 -15.52
N LEU A 376 8.90 -17.12 -16.18
CA LEU A 376 8.10 -16.73 -17.33
C LEU A 376 6.62 -17.03 -17.02
N LEU A 377 5.79 -15.99 -17.08
CA LEU A 377 4.35 -16.11 -16.88
C LEU A 377 3.63 -15.85 -18.20
N LEU A 378 2.92 -16.86 -18.68
CA LEU A 378 2.14 -16.88 -19.92
C LEU A 378 0.73 -17.43 -19.67
N ASN A 379 0.14 -17.14 -18.50
CA ASN A 379 -1.20 -17.60 -18.20
C ASN A 379 -2.19 -16.92 -19.15
N GLY A 380 -3.21 -17.63 -19.65
CA GLY A 380 -4.24 -17.01 -20.50
C GLY A 380 -3.72 -16.46 -21.84
N CYS A 381 -2.59 -16.97 -22.36
CA CYS A 381 -1.95 -16.46 -23.56
C CYS A 381 -2.48 -17.04 -24.89
N SER A 382 -3.53 -17.86 -24.85
CA SER A 382 -4.05 -18.61 -26.00
C SER A 382 -3.07 -19.64 -26.58
N LEU A 383 -2.14 -20.14 -25.77
CA LEU A 383 -1.14 -21.12 -26.18
C LEU A 383 -1.77 -22.48 -26.51
N THR A 384 -1.19 -23.17 -27.50
CA THR A 384 -1.60 -24.51 -27.93
C THR A 384 -0.53 -25.57 -27.58
N GLU A 385 -0.77 -26.82 -27.97
CA GLU A 385 0.23 -27.90 -27.92
C GLU A 385 1.50 -27.56 -28.72
N ILE A 386 1.39 -26.81 -29.82
CA ILE A 386 2.52 -26.39 -30.67
C ILE A 386 3.37 -25.38 -29.90
N SER A 387 2.74 -24.37 -29.31
CA SER A 387 3.40 -23.40 -28.45
C SER A 387 4.14 -24.10 -27.30
N CYS A 388 3.49 -25.09 -26.69
CA CYS A 388 4.04 -25.88 -25.60
C CYS A 388 5.29 -26.66 -26.04
N ALA A 389 5.21 -27.36 -27.17
CA ALA A 389 6.34 -28.07 -27.75
C ALA A 389 7.52 -27.13 -28.03
N SER A 390 7.24 -25.93 -28.56
CA SER A 390 8.25 -24.91 -28.81
C SER A 390 8.94 -24.45 -27.52
N LEU A 391 8.19 -24.15 -26.46
CA LEU A 391 8.76 -23.79 -25.15
C LEU A 391 9.59 -24.93 -24.55
N VAL A 392 9.09 -26.17 -24.55
CA VAL A 392 9.82 -27.35 -24.07
C VAL A 392 11.13 -27.54 -24.85
N SER A 393 11.11 -27.36 -26.17
CA SER A 393 12.31 -27.45 -26.99
C SER A 393 13.36 -26.40 -26.62
N ALA A 394 12.92 -25.20 -26.20
CA ALA A 394 13.82 -24.15 -25.70
C ALA A 394 14.47 -24.56 -24.38
N MET A 395 13.67 -25.09 -23.45
CA MET A 395 14.14 -25.46 -22.11
C MET A 395 15.06 -26.69 -22.10
N LYS A 396 14.96 -27.56 -23.12
CA LYS A 396 15.94 -28.66 -23.32
C LYS A 396 17.31 -28.14 -23.75
N VAL A 397 17.39 -26.96 -24.37
CA VAL A 397 18.66 -26.34 -24.76
C VAL A 397 19.24 -25.61 -23.56
N ASN A 398 20.25 -26.22 -22.94
CA ASN A 398 21.01 -25.62 -21.84
C ASN A 398 21.85 -24.46 -22.44
N PRO A 399 21.70 -23.21 -21.96
CA PRO A 399 21.38 -22.88 -20.57
C PRO A 399 20.04 -22.15 -20.39
N SER A 400 18.90 -22.83 -20.49
CA SER A 400 17.68 -22.20 -19.96
C SER A 400 17.81 -22.03 -18.45
N HIS A 401 17.98 -20.79 -18.00
CA HIS A 401 18.01 -20.39 -16.59
C HIS A 401 16.62 -20.47 -15.92
N LEU A 402 15.59 -20.84 -16.70
CA LEU A 402 14.22 -20.89 -16.24
C LEU A 402 14.05 -21.89 -15.08
N ARG A 403 13.36 -21.44 -14.05
CA ARG A 403 13.01 -22.17 -12.82
C ARG A 403 11.51 -22.24 -12.62
N ALA A 404 10.78 -21.24 -13.11
CA ALA A 404 9.35 -21.16 -12.94
C ALA A 404 8.66 -20.82 -14.26
N LEU A 405 7.67 -21.63 -14.64
CA LEU A 405 6.86 -21.44 -15.84
C LEU A 405 5.38 -21.54 -15.47
N PHE A 406 4.60 -20.55 -15.87
CA PHE A 406 3.16 -20.50 -15.60
C PHE A 406 2.39 -20.41 -16.92
N LEU A 407 1.55 -21.41 -17.17
CA LEU A 407 0.79 -21.66 -18.39
C LEU A 407 -0.71 -21.88 -18.10
N ASN A 408 -1.20 -21.54 -16.91
CA ASN A 408 -2.61 -21.76 -16.56
C ASN A 408 -3.53 -21.06 -17.56
N ASN A 409 -4.74 -21.57 -17.74
CA ASN A 409 -5.76 -20.99 -18.64
C ASN A 409 -5.33 -20.95 -20.11
N ASN A 410 -4.46 -21.87 -20.56
CA ASN A 410 -4.14 -22.08 -21.98
C ASN A 410 -4.83 -23.33 -22.54
N LYS A 411 -4.78 -23.50 -23.86
CA LYS A 411 -5.41 -24.63 -24.58
C LYS A 411 -4.36 -25.67 -24.98
N LEU A 412 -3.60 -26.15 -23.99
CA LEU A 412 -2.45 -27.03 -24.23
C LEU A 412 -2.85 -28.43 -24.72
N GLN A 413 -4.09 -28.86 -24.44
CA GLN A 413 -4.58 -30.23 -24.66
C GLN A 413 -3.77 -31.29 -23.89
N ASP A 414 -4.22 -32.54 -23.94
CA ASP A 414 -3.55 -33.65 -23.23
C ASP A 414 -2.14 -33.87 -23.77
N THR A 415 -1.95 -33.72 -25.08
CA THR A 415 -0.66 -33.80 -25.78
C THR A 415 0.37 -32.78 -25.28
N GLY A 416 -0.04 -31.51 -25.09
CA GLY A 416 0.83 -30.48 -24.52
C GLY A 416 1.19 -30.78 -23.06
N VAL A 417 0.24 -31.29 -22.28
CA VAL A 417 0.48 -31.72 -20.89
C VAL A 417 1.44 -32.92 -20.83
N GLU A 418 1.28 -33.91 -21.70
CA GLU A 418 2.20 -35.05 -21.82
C GLU A 418 3.63 -34.60 -22.12
N LEU A 419 3.80 -33.64 -23.05
CA LEU A 419 5.11 -33.06 -23.35
C LEU A 419 5.77 -32.39 -22.13
N LEU A 420 4.99 -31.68 -21.31
CA LEU A 420 5.48 -31.08 -20.06
C LEU A 420 5.83 -32.16 -19.04
N CYS A 421 4.98 -33.16 -18.86
CA CYS A 421 5.21 -34.29 -17.96
C CYS A 421 6.49 -35.06 -18.34
N ASP A 422 6.73 -35.27 -19.62
CA ASP A 422 7.95 -35.93 -20.10
C ASP A 422 9.18 -35.04 -19.94
N PHE A 423 9.05 -33.73 -20.15
CA PHE A 423 10.14 -32.80 -19.86
C PHE A 423 10.50 -32.75 -18.37
N LEU A 424 9.53 -32.86 -17.45
CA LEU A 424 9.81 -32.90 -16.01
C LEU A 424 10.59 -34.15 -15.58
N LYS A 425 10.51 -35.25 -16.35
CA LYS A 425 11.31 -36.47 -16.12
C LYS A 425 12.75 -36.35 -16.67
N ASP A 426 13.03 -35.35 -17.50
CA ASP A 426 14.35 -35.12 -18.06
C ASP A 426 15.34 -34.76 -16.94
N PRO A 427 16.48 -35.48 -16.79
CA PRO A 427 17.44 -35.23 -15.73
C PRO A 427 18.11 -33.84 -15.83
N HIS A 428 18.01 -33.17 -16.99
CA HIS A 428 18.50 -31.81 -17.19
C HIS A 428 17.44 -30.73 -16.97
N CYS A 429 16.19 -31.11 -16.67
CA CYS A 429 15.16 -30.15 -16.30
C CYS A 429 15.53 -29.42 -15.00
N LYS A 430 15.44 -28.09 -15.04
CA LYS A 430 15.73 -27.21 -13.89
C LYS A 430 14.48 -26.51 -13.36
N LEU A 431 13.29 -26.84 -13.87
CA LEU A 431 12.06 -26.23 -13.39
C LEU A 431 11.79 -26.68 -11.95
N GLU A 432 11.61 -25.70 -11.07
CA GLU A 432 11.21 -25.84 -9.67
C GLU A 432 9.70 -25.66 -9.52
N VAL A 433 9.11 -24.80 -10.37
CA VAL A 433 7.68 -24.49 -10.36
C VAL A 433 7.15 -24.58 -11.79
N LEU A 434 6.12 -25.39 -11.99
CA LEU A 434 5.36 -25.41 -13.22
C LEU A 434 3.86 -25.41 -12.85
N ARG A 435 3.09 -24.52 -13.47
CA ARG A 435 1.63 -24.41 -13.33
C ARG A 435 1.02 -24.37 -14.72
N TRP A 436 0.03 -25.20 -15.04
CA TRP A 436 -0.55 -25.30 -16.38
C TRP A 436 -2.02 -25.68 -16.35
#